data_AF-A0A6G0ZR13-F1
#
_entry.id   AF-A0A6G0ZR13-F1
#
_cell.length_a   1.000
_cell.length_b   1.000
_cell.length_c   1.000
_cell.angle_alpha   90.00
_cell.angle_beta   90.00
_cell.angle_gamma   90.00
#
_symmetry.space_group_name_H-M   'P 1'
#
loop_
_entity.id
_entity.type
_entity.pdbx_description
1 polymer ?
#
loop_
_entity_poly.entity_id
_entity_poly.type
_entity_poly.pdbx_seq_one_letter_code
_entity_poly.pdbx_strand_id
1 'polypeptide(L)'
;MHMKSEPAELLPAGYELDWPTWRSLNRLRVGVGRSKNNLKKWGMLQDISTKCECGMEQNMEHLLNCQSCPFSCTKEDLLYANPNAIGVARFWSRVI
;
A
#
# COMPACT_ATOMS: atom_id res chain seq x y z
N MET A 1 -2.65 -11.50 -44.30
CA MET A 1 -3.41 -11.26 -43.06
C MET A 1 -2.40 -10.91 -41.97
N HIS A 2 -2.42 -9.68 -41.45
CA HIS A 2 -1.59 -9.31 -40.30
C HIS A 2 -2.25 -9.85 -39.04
N MET A 3 -1.63 -10.86 -38.42
CA MET A 3 -2.04 -11.39 -37.12
C MET A 3 -1.61 -10.35 -36.09
N LYS A 4 -2.53 -9.50 -35.64
CA LYS A 4 -2.30 -8.64 -34.48
C LYS A 4 -2.31 -9.56 -33.26
N SER A 5 -1.14 -9.94 -32.76
CA SER A 5 -1.04 -10.55 -31.44
C SER A 5 -1.49 -9.51 -30.42
N GLU A 6 -2.58 -9.78 -29.71
CA GLU A 6 -2.92 -9.00 -28.52
C GLU A 6 -1.75 -9.06 -27.54
N PRO A 7 -1.38 -7.95 -26.89
CA PRO A 7 -0.37 -7.99 -25.85
C PRO A 7 -0.83 -8.95 -24.75
N ALA A 8 -0.04 -10.00 -24.49
CA ALA A 8 -0.30 -10.97 -23.43
C ALA A 8 -0.08 -10.38 -22.03
N GLU A 9 0.49 -9.18 -21.95
CA GLU A 9 0.75 -8.47 -20.70
C GLU A 9 -0.47 -7.64 -20.31
N LEU A 10 -1.19 -8.13 -19.30
CA LEU A 10 -2.23 -7.38 -18.61
C LEU A 10 -1.60 -6.53 -17.52
N LEU A 11 -2.00 -5.26 -17.44
CA LEU A 11 -1.61 -4.40 -16.34
C LEU A 11 -2.17 -4.95 -15.02
N PRO A 12 -1.44 -4.79 -13.90
CA PRO A 12 -1.91 -5.26 -12.60
C PRO A 12 -3.18 -4.52 -12.20
N ALA A 13 -4.05 -5.17 -11.42
CA ALA A 13 -5.29 -4.56 -10.94
C ALA A 13 -5.03 -3.21 -10.26
N GLY A 14 -5.91 -2.23 -10.52
CA GLY A 14 -5.79 -0.88 -10.00
C GLY A 14 -4.80 0.02 -10.75
N TYR A 15 -4.34 -0.36 -11.96
CA TYR A 15 -3.45 0.48 -12.79
C TYR A 15 -4.07 1.84 -13.15
N GLU A 16 -5.39 1.92 -13.15
CA GLU A 16 -6.22 3.08 -13.45
C GLU A 16 -6.37 4.05 -12.26
N LEU A 17 -5.87 3.69 -11.08
CA LEU A 17 -5.94 4.53 -9.88
C LEU A 17 -5.07 5.80 -10.02
N ASP A 18 -5.44 6.85 -9.28
CA ASP A 18 -4.61 8.04 -9.18
C ASP A 18 -3.22 7.69 -8.62
N TRP A 19 -2.20 8.43 -9.08
CA TRP A 19 -0.80 8.10 -8.78
C TRP A 19 -0.51 7.91 -7.28
N PRO A 20 -0.99 8.78 -6.36
CA PRO A 20 -0.82 8.55 -4.92
C PRO A 20 -1.38 7.22 -4.45
N THR A 21 -2.63 6.90 -4.80
CA THR A 21 -3.27 5.64 -4.39
C THR A 21 -2.59 4.44 -5.04
N TRP A 22 -2.27 4.49 -6.34
CA TRP A 22 -1.56 3.43 -7.05
C TRP A 22 -0.18 3.14 -6.43
N ARG A 23 0.60 4.18 -6.13
CA ARG A 23 1.92 4.05 -5.51
C ARG A 23 1.82 3.37 -4.15
N SER A 24 0.87 3.80 -3.32
CA SER A 24 0.70 3.25 -1.98
C SER A 24 0.16 1.81 -2.01
N LEU A 25 -0.74 1.49 -2.95
CA LEU A 25 -1.17 0.11 -3.20
C LEU A 25 0.02 -0.80 -3.52
N ASN A 26 0.92 -0.37 -4.40
CA ASN A 26 2.10 -1.18 -4.77
C ASN A 26 3.12 -1.30 -3.62
N ARG A 27 3.30 -0.27 -2.80
CA ARG A 27 4.10 -0.36 -1.57
C ARG A 27 3.54 -1.38 -0.58
N LEU A 28 2.22 -1.42 -0.43
CA LEU A 28 1.54 -2.41 0.41
C LEU A 28 1.71 -3.83 -0.15
N ARG A 29 1.58 -4.01 -1.48
CA ARG A 29 1.77 -5.32 -2.15
C ARG A 29 3.16 -5.90 -1.89
N VAL A 30 4.19 -5.09 -2.09
CA VAL A 30 5.59 -5.52 -1.90
C VAL A 30 5.95 -5.62 -0.41
N GLY A 31 5.17 -5.01 0.47
CA GLY A 31 5.48 -4.96 1.91
C GLY A 31 6.68 -4.06 2.23
N VAL A 32 6.99 -3.11 1.36
CA VAL A 32 8.08 -2.13 1.54
C VAL A 32 7.57 -0.74 1.15
N GLY A 33 7.52 0.14 2.15
CA GLY A 33 7.09 1.53 2.00
C GLY A 33 7.58 2.39 3.17
N ARG A 34 7.16 3.65 3.24
CA ARG A 34 7.59 4.62 4.27
C ARG A 34 6.86 4.42 5.61
N SER A 35 6.70 3.17 6.06
CA SER A 35 6.26 2.90 7.43
C SER A 35 7.30 3.42 8.43
N LYS A 36 6.88 3.88 9.62
CA LYS A 36 7.81 4.41 10.62
C LYS A 36 8.92 3.42 11.00
N ASN A 37 8.62 2.12 11.05
CA ASN A 37 9.64 1.10 11.28
C ASN A 37 10.72 1.11 10.17
N ASN A 38 10.33 1.17 8.90
CA ASN A 38 11.28 1.27 7.79
C ASN A 38 12.03 2.60 7.77
N LEU A 39 11.35 3.72 8.04
CA LEU A 39 11.99 5.04 8.12
C LEU A 39 13.05 5.08 9.23
N LYS A 40 12.80 4.45 10.37
CA LYS A 40 13.81 4.31 11.45
C LYS A 40 15.00 3.50 10.97
N LYS A 41 14.77 2.36 10.32
CA LYS A 41 15.84 1.53 9.73
C LYS A 41 16.67 2.29 8.69
N TRP A 42 16.04 3.20 7.94
CA TRP A 42 16.73 4.03 6.95
C TRP A 42 17.37 5.30 7.53
N GLY A 43 17.27 5.55 8.84
CA GLY A 43 17.79 6.77 9.47
C GLY A 43 17.07 8.05 9.05
N MET A 44 15.84 7.95 8.53
CA MET A 44 15.03 9.06 8.03
C MET A 44 13.88 9.46 8.96
N LEU A 45 13.69 8.72 10.06
CA LEU A 45 12.64 9.03 11.02
C LEU A 45 13.11 10.20 11.91
N GLN A 46 12.43 11.34 11.79
CA GLN A 46 12.72 12.54 12.60
C GLN A 46 12.26 12.37 14.06
N ASP A 47 11.15 11.65 14.26
CA ASP A 47 10.64 11.27 15.57
C ASP A 47 11.34 9.97 16.03
N ILE A 48 11.50 9.77 17.34
CA ILE A 48 12.04 8.52 17.89
C ILE A 48 10.96 7.43 17.87
N SER A 49 9.67 7.80 17.84
CA SER A 49 8.55 6.89 17.93
C SER A 49 8.25 6.15 16.62
N THR A 50 8.34 4.82 16.65
CA THR A 50 7.88 3.92 15.58
C THR A 50 6.39 3.59 15.67
N LYS A 51 5.66 4.18 16.62
CA LYS A 51 4.25 3.88 16.86
C LYS A 51 3.34 4.60 15.86
N CYS A 52 2.33 3.88 15.41
CA CYS A 52 1.16 4.44 14.75
C CYS A 52 0.30 5.24 15.75
N GLU A 53 -0.61 6.05 15.25
CA GLU A 53 -1.59 6.79 16.05
C GLU A 53 -2.50 5.85 16.86
N CYS A 54 -2.74 4.63 16.37
CA CYS A 54 -3.47 3.60 17.12
C CYS A 54 -2.66 3.00 18.30
N GLY A 55 -1.40 3.41 18.50
CA GLY A 55 -0.54 2.97 19.59
C GLY A 55 0.32 1.73 19.30
N MET A 56 0.05 0.99 18.22
CA MET A 56 0.83 -0.18 17.78
C MET A 56 2.05 0.22 16.96
N GLU A 57 3.02 -0.67 16.78
CA GLU A 57 4.14 -0.40 15.86
C GLU A 57 3.65 -0.24 14.42
N GLN A 58 4.05 0.85 13.76
CA GLN A 58 3.72 1.07 12.36
C GLN A 58 4.72 0.34 11.47
N ASN A 59 4.42 -0.93 11.18
CA ASN A 59 5.06 -1.73 10.14
C ASN A 59 4.10 -1.98 8.97
N MET A 60 4.59 -2.54 7.86
CA MET A 60 3.79 -2.68 6.63
C MET A 60 2.59 -3.63 6.78
N GLU A 61 2.69 -4.64 7.64
CA GLU A 61 1.60 -5.58 7.92
C GLU A 61 0.50 -4.93 8.76
N HIS A 62 0.89 -4.14 9.76
CA HIS A 62 -0.03 -3.37 10.60
C HIS A 62 -0.89 -2.41 9.78
N LEU A 63 -0.34 -1.76 8.75
CA LEU A 63 -1.08 -0.82 7.90
C LEU A 63 -2.31 -1.45 7.22
N LEU A 64 -2.31 -2.77 7.02
CA LEU A 64 -3.41 -3.49 6.38
C LEU A 64 -4.65 -3.58 7.28
N ASN A 65 -4.47 -3.50 8.60
CA ASN A 65 -5.52 -3.74 9.60
C ASN A 65 -5.45 -2.75 10.77
N CYS A 66 -4.91 -1.55 10.52
CA CYS A 66 -4.75 -0.51 11.54
C CYS A 66 -6.11 0.02 12.00
N GLN A 67 -6.33 0.13 13.31
CA GLN A 67 -7.60 0.62 13.87
C GLN A 67 -7.89 2.09 13.56
N SER A 68 -6.87 2.89 13.23
CA SER A 68 -7.05 4.27 12.77
C SER A 68 -7.51 4.35 11.31
N CYS A 69 -7.35 3.27 10.53
CA CYS A 69 -7.83 3.19 9.15
C CYS A 69 -9.24 2.60 9.15
N PRO A 70 -10.23 3.27 8.52
CA PRO A 70 -11.61 2.76 8.47
C PRO A 70 -11.76 1.53 7.56
N PHE A 71 -10.72 1.19 6.80
CA PHE A 71 -10.66 0.03 5.94
C PHE A 71 -9.64 -0.97 6.47
N SER A 72 -9.90 -2.26 6.26
CA SER A 72 -8.97 -3.34 6.51
C SER A 72 -8.91 -4.27 5.30
N CYS A 73 -7.76 -4.88 5.06
CA CYS A 73 -7.56 -5.77 3.93
C CYS A 73 -6.51 -6.85 4.22
N THR A 74 -6.54 -7.90 3.42
CA THR A 74 -5.54 -8.95 3.37
C THR A 74 -4.54 -8.68 2.25
N LYS A 75 -3.46 -9.48 2.18
CA LYS A 75 -2.54 -9.41 1.03
C LYS A 75 -3.21 -9.80 -0.28
N GLU A 76 -4.21 -10.68 -0.23
CA GLU A 76 -4.95 -11.11 -1.41
C GLU A 76 -5.84 -9.99 -1.96
N ASP A 77 -6.50 -9.25 -1.07
CA ASP A 77 -7.27 -8.06 -1.45
C ASP A 77 -6.41 -7.03 -2.19
N LEU A 78 -5.14 -6.86 -1.79
CA LEU A 78 -4.18 -5.99 -2.48
C LEU A 78 -3.89 -6.46 -3.90
N LEU A 79 -3.78 -7.77 -4.14
CA LEU A 79 -3.52 -8.33 -5.47
C LEU A 79 -4.65 -7.98 -6.43
N TYR A 80 -5.90 -8.14 -5.98
CA TYR A 80 -7.09 -7.83 -6.78
C TYR A 80 -7.48 -6.35 -6.79
N ALA A 81 -6.79 -5.50 -6.01
CA ALA A 81 -7.11 -4.09 -5.84
C ALA A 81 -8.61 -3.86 -5.55
N ASN A 82 -9.18 -4.68 -4.67
CA ASN A 82 -10.60 -4.57 -4.35
C ASN A 82 -10.90 -3.27 -3.56
N PRO A 83 -12.18 -2.92 -3.33
CA PRO A 83 -12.53 -1.67 -2.65
C PRO A 83 -11.87 -1.49 -1.27
N ASN A 84 -11.69 -2.56 -0.51
CA ASN A 84 -11.01 -2.53 0.79
C ASN A 84 -9.52 -2.18 0.63
N ALA A 85 -8.82 -2.86 -0.28
CA ALA A 85 -7.43 -2.57 -0.59
C ALA A 85 -7.22 -1.15 -1.12
N ILE A 86 -8.11 -0.68 -2.00
CA ILE A 86 -8.10 0.71 -2.49
C ILE A 86 -8.32 1.69 -1.33
N GLY A 87 -9.25 1.39 -0.42
CA GLY A 87 -9.54 2.19 0.76
C GLY A 87 -8.32 2.33 1.67
N VAL A 88 -7.66 1.22 1.99
CA VAL A 88 -6.39 1.21 2.76
C VAL A 88 -5.29 1.99 2.03
N ALA A 89 -5.09 1.74 0.73
CA ALA A 89 -4.07 2.42 -0.07
C ALA A 89 -4.30 3.94 -0.14
N ARG A 90 -5.55 4.37 -0.29
CA ARG A 90 -5.93 5.79 -0.32
C ARG A 90 -5.74 6.45 1.04
N PHE A 91 -6.14 5.80 2.13
CA PHE A 91 -5.94 6.31 3.49
C PHE A 91 -4.45 6.59 3.78
N TRP A 92 -3.57 5.66 3.39
CA TRP A 92 -2.13 5.80 3.60
C TRP A 92 -1.38 6.58 2.50
N SER A 93 -2.07 7.08 1.46
CA SER A 93 -1.45 7.67 0.26
C SER A 93 -0.47 8.83 0.52
N ARG A 94 -0.69 9.58 1.58
CA ARG A 94 0.14 10.73 2.01
C ARG A 94 1.23 10.35 3.01
N VAL A 95 1.17 9.14 3.56
CA VAL A 95 2.07 8.66 4.61
C VAL A 95 3.12 7.71 4.03
N ILE A 96 2.68 6.74 3.22
CA ILE A 96 3.51 5.55 2.87
C ILE A 96 4.12 5.57 1.50
#